data_AF-A0A2T6E032-F1
#
_entry.id   AF-A0A2T6E032-F1
#
_cell.length_a   1.000
_cell.length_b   1.000
_cell.length_c   1.000
_cell.angle_alpha   90.00
_cell.angle_beta   90.00
_cell.angle_gamma   90.00
#
_symmetry.space_group_name_H-M   'P 1'
#
loop_
_entity.id
_entity.type
_entity.pdbx_description
1 polymer ?
#
loop_
_entity_poly.entity_id
_entity_poly.type
_entity_poly.pdbx_seq_one_letter_code
_entity_poly.pdbx_strand_id
1 'polypeptide(L)'
;MKALHSAERLERAAACSRESRASTRLHSAGICLLLLAVGLAGPSAARATEVQITFQNLAPTSPTGLYNSPVWFGFHDGSFDLFDSGTSAGAAIEALAELGDSSLLHSSFTTWQPLGADFVLKNAGGPGPGLFTPGSTRSFVLDLDPGLQRYLSFGAMVVPSNDSFIANANPLAMALFDGMGNFLGSQSWTFTGASVWDAGTEVNSPSNGAAFIAGVDATLGEDEKGTIHLQPLNGLDADLGQTTPAGTVIGRALTTDPLFRIQVTPVPEPGTYGLLGALALGALMLARSRGRNATDQRNSALIQSRNSLRS
;
A
#
# COMPACT_ATOMS: atom_id res chain seq x y z
N MET A 1 63.44 -59.86 -31.69
CA MET A 1 62.10 -59.69 -32.30
C MET A 1 62.23 -58.68 -33.45
N LYS A 2 62.61 -59.13 -34.66
CA LYS A 2 61.79 -59.11 -35.90
C LYS A 2 60.88 -57.87 -35.99
N ALA A 3 61.21 -56.76 -36.66
CA ALA A 3 61.50 -56.48 -38.09
C ALA A 3 60.27 -56.25 -38.97
N LEU A 4 60.43 -55.30 -39.91
CA LEU A 4 59.71 -55.04 -41.20
C LEU A 4 58.57 -53.99 -41.16
N HIS A 5 58.80 -52.79 -41.73
CA HIS A 5 58.60 -52.37 -43.15
C HIS A 5 57.15 -51.89 -43.40
N SER A 6 56.80 -50.97 -44.30
CA SER A 6 57.46 -50.00 -45.19
C SER A 6 56.33 -49.29 -45.97
N ALA A 7 56.55 -48.05 -46.39
CA ALA A 7 56.01 -47.34 -47.58
C ALA A 7 54.48 -47.17 -47.77
N GLU A 8 53.93 -45.94 -47.87
CA GLU A 8 53.93 -44.99 -49.01
C GLU A 8 53.14 -45.42 -50.27
N ARG A 9 52.10 -44.63 -50.62
CA ARG A 9 51.72 -44.08 -51.97
C ARG A 9 50.22 -43.74 -51.98
N LEU A 10 49.78 -42.49 -52.19
CA LEU A 10 49.80 -41.62 -53.37
C LEU A 10 48.79 -42.01 -54.49
N GLU A 11 47.86 -41.06 -54.71
CA GLU A 11 47.41 -40.49 -55.99
C GLU A 11 46.06 -40.85 -56.68
N ARG A 12 45.34 -39.74 -56.99
CA ARG A 12 44.66 -39.33 -58.25
C ARG A 12 43.27 -39.94 -58.57
N ALA A 13 42.20 -39.14 -58.71
CA ALA A 13 41.80 -38.18 -59.77
C ALA A 13 40.71 -38.82 -60.66
N ALA A 14 39.46 -38.34 -60.64
CA ALA A 14 38.86 -37.25 -61.45
C ALA A 14 38.15 -37.73 -62.75
N ALA A 15 36.83 -37.47 -62.77
CA ALA A 15 36.00 -36.94 -63.87
C ALA A 15 35.35 -37.84 -64.96
N CYS A 16 34.13 -37.41 -65.32
CA CYS A 16 33.32 -37.62 -66.54
C CYS A 16 32.46 -38.91 -66.59
N SER A 17 31.15 -38.93 -66.93
CA SER A 17 30.34 -38.05 -67.77
C SER A 17 28.81 -38.25 -67.61
N ARG A 18 28.06 -37.24 -68.07
CA ARG A 18 26.69 -37.23 -68.67
C ARG A 18 25.43 -37.24 -67.79
N GLU A 19 24.84 -36.02 -67.74
CA GLU A 19 23.46 -35.65 -68.11
C GLU A 19 22.31 -36.66 -67.88
N SER A 20 21.39 -36.29 -66.98
CA SER A 20 19.96 -36.33 -67.30
C SER A 20 19.20 -35.26 -66.51
N ARG A 21 18.53 -34.37 -67.26
CA ARG A 21 17.56 -33.40 -66.76
C ARG A 21 16.31 -34.12 -66.28
N ALA A 22 15.89 -33.86 -65.05
CA ALA A 22 14.48 -33.88 -64.71
C ALA A 22 14.21 -32.84 -63.61
N SER A 23 13.62 -31.73 -64.03
CA SER A 23 13.03 -30.74 -63.14
C SER A 23 11.89 -31.36 -62.35
N THR A 24 11.94 -31.28 -61.02
CA THR A 24 10.74 -31.44 -60.20
C THR A 24 10.72 -30.33 -59.17
N ARG A 25 9.89 -29.33 -59.45
CA ARG A 25 9.48 -28.32 -58.48
C ARG A 25 8.77 -29.06 -57.34
N LEU A 26 9.35 -29.11 -56.15
CA LEU A 26 8.58 -29.40 -54.96
C LEU A 26 8.38 -28.13 -54.15
N HIS A 27 7.09 -27.85 -53.99
CA HIS A 27 6.50 -26.74 -53.30
C HIS A 27 6.88 -26.76 -51.82
N SER A 28 7.13 -25.56 -51.32
CA SER A 28 6.99 -25.10 -49.95
C SER A 28 6.12 -26.00 -49.06
N ALA A 29 6.75 -26.65 -48.08
CA ALA A 29 6.09 -27.05 -46.85
C ALA A 29 6.97 -26.54 -45.70
N GLY A 30 6.79 -25.26 -45.38
CA GLY A 30 7.34 -24.68 -44.15
C GLY A 30 6.68 -25.37 -42.97
N ILE A 31 7.49 -26.12 -42.22
CA ILE A 31 7.10 -26.73 -40.95
C ILE A 31 6.74 -25.58 -39.99
N CYS A 32 5.44 -25.41 -39.76
CA CYS A 32 4.92 -24.48 -38.77
C CYS A 32 5.00 -25.16 -37.41
N LEU A 33 6.10 -24.94 -36.69
CA LEU A 33 6.28 -25.40 -35.32
C LEU A 33 5.39 -24.55 -34.40
N LEU A 34 4.17 -25.02 -34.11
CA LEU A 34 3.37 -24.49 -33.02
C LEU A 34 4.01 -24.93 -31.70
N LEU A 35 4.84 -24.06 -31.12
CA LEU A 35 5.23 -24.14 -29.72
C LEU A 35 4.00 -23.79 -28.87
N LEU A 36 3.30 -24.81 -28.39
CA LEU A 36 2.30 -24.65 -27.33
C LEU A 36 3.06 -24.39 -26.03
N ALA A 37 3.30 -23.11 -25.72
CA ALA A 37 3.78 -22.70 -24.42
C ALA A 37 2.66 -22.92 -23.39
N VAL A 38 2.61 -24.12 -22.82
CA VAL A 38 1.85 -24.36 -21.58
C VAL A 38 2.60 -23.61 -20.49
N GLY A 39 2.16 -22.39 -20.21
CA GLY A 39 2.57 -21.65 -19.03
C GLY A 39 2.09 -22.40 -17.80
N LEU A 40 2.98 -23.15 -17.16
CA LEU A 40 2.79 -23.60 -15.79
C LEU A 40 2.67 -22.34 -14.92
N ALA A 41 1.43 -21.92 -14.64
CA ALA A 41 1.15 -20.97 -13.59
C ALA A 41 1.52 -21.66 -12.26
N GLY A 42 2.77 -21.47 -11.83
CA GLY A 42 3.16 -21.77 -10.47
C GLY A 42 2.32 -20.92 -9.50
N PRO A 43 2.27 -21.28 -8.20
CA PRO A 43 1.62 -20.43 -7.21
C PRO A 43 2.22 -19.04 -7.33
N SER A 44 1.38 -18.03 -7.58
CA SER A 44 1.81 -16.64 -7.53
C SER A 44 2.34 -16.43 -6.12
N ALA A 45 3.65 -16.24 -5.97
CA ALA A 45 4.18 -15.71 -4.73
C ALA A 45 3.35 -14.45 -4.43
N ALA A 46 2.76 -14.40 -3.24
CA ALA A 46 1.93 -13.29 -2.85
C ALA A 46 2.84 -12.05 -2.84
N ARG A 47 2.67 -11.17 -3.82
CA ARG A 47 3.53 -10.00 -3.95
C ARG A 47 3.09 -8.97 -2.91
N ALA A 48 4.07 -8.27 -2.36
CA ALA A 48 3.81 -7.03 -1.65
C ALA A 48 2.89 -6.13 -2.50
N THR A 49 1.82 -5.63 -1.89
CA THR A 49 0.83 -4.74 -2.50
C THR A 49 1.06 -3.34 -1.98
N GLU A 50 1.38 -2.41 -2.87
CA GLU A 50 1.52 -1.00 -2.53
C GLU A 50 0.12 -0.38 -2.29
N VAL A 51 -0.11 0.12 -1.08
CA VAL A 51 -1.38 0.74 -0.69
C VAL A 51 -1.17 2.14 -0.14
N GLN A 52 -2.12 3.02 -0.44
CA GLN A 52 -2.23 4.31 0.20
C GLN A 52 -3.27 4.22 1.33
N ILE A 53 -2.84 4.60 2.53
CA ILE A 53 -3.68 4.74 3.71
C ILE A 53 -3.99 6.21 3.91
N THR A 54 -5.24 6.54 4.18
CA THR A 54 -5.68 7.92 4.42
C THR A 54 -6.47 7.99 5.71
N PHE A 55 -6.08 8.92 6.60
CA PHE A 55 -6.86 9.30 7.77
C PHE A 55 -7.47 10.68 7.55
N GLN A 56 -8.75 10.81 7.84
CA GLN A 56 -9.47 12.07 7.81
C GLN A 56 -10.22 12.28 9.12
N ASN A 57 -9.99 13.41 9.79
CA ASN A 57 -10.86 13.88 10.86
C ASN A 57 -12.09 14.53 10.20
N LEU A 58 -13.27 14.00 10.48
CA LEU A 58 -14.57 14.42 9.94
C LEU A 58 -15.37 15.30 10.90
N ALA A 59 -14.83 15.61 12.08
CA ALA A 59 -15.45 16.54 13.00
C ALA A 59 -15.70 17.90 12.32
N PRO A 60 -16.78 18.62 12.69
CA PRO A 60 -17.11 19.89 12.07
C PRO A 60 -16.10 20.97 12.41
N THR A 61 -15.90 21.91 11.49
CA THR A 61 -15.05 23.10 11.71
C THR A 61 -15.83 24.28 12.29
N SER A 62 -17.17 24.24 12.28
CA SER A 62 -18.04 25.26 12.86
C SER A 62 -19.43 24.67 13.19
N PRO A 63 -19.84 24.63 14.47
CA PRO A 63 -18.97 24.78 15.64
C PRO A 63 -17.81 23.77 15.61
N THR A 64 -16.63 24.16 16.10
CA THR A 64 -15.43 23.31 16.06
C THR A 64 -15.64 22.04 16.89
N GLY A 65 -15.41 20.90 16.27
CA GLY A 65 -15.47 19.59 16.92
C GLY A 65 -14.13 19.12 17.49
N LEU A 66 -14.08 17.83 17.78
CA LEU A 66 -12.94 17.16 18.40
C LEU A 66 -11.77 16.93 17.41
N TYR A 67 -10.58 16.85 17.97
CA TYR A 67 -9.31 16.61 17.28
C TYR A 67 -8.88 15.16 17.51
N ASN A 68 -7.90 14.68 16.75
CA ASN A 68 -7.23 13.41 17.04
C ASN A 68 -5.72 13.61 17.20
N SER A 69 -5.09 12.84 18.08
CA SER A 69 -3.62 12.75 18.15
C SER A 69 -3.03 12.25 16.82
N PRO A 70 -1.69 12.27 16.64
CA PRO A 70 -1.07 11.40 15.67
C PRO A 70 -1.65 9.99 15.75
N VAL A 71 -1.93 9.40 14.59
CA VAL A 71 -2.64 8.14 14.48
C VAL A 71 -1.62 7.05 14.24
N TRP A 72 -1.55 6.09 15.16
CA TRP A 72 -0.80 4.87 14.96
C TRP A 72 -1.60 3.91 14.09
N PHE A 73 -0.92 3.28 13.14
CA PHE A 73 -1.44 2.20 12.30
C PHE A 73 -0.50 1.00 12.42
N GLY A 74 -1.05 -0.18 12.71
CA GLY A 74 -0.32 -1.45 12.70
C GLY A 74 -0.90 -2.42 11.69
N PHE A 75 -0.03 -3.12 10.98
CA PHE A 75 -0.36 -4.09 9.95
C PHE A 75 0.20 -5.45 10.34
N HIS A 76 -0.68 -6.42 10.57
CA HIS A 76 -0.33 -7.67 11.26
C HIS A 76 -1.10 -8.89 10.72
N ASP A 77 -0.73 -10.06 11.22
CA ASP A 77 -1.30 -11.35 10.80
C ASP A 77 -2.70 -11.63 11.37
N GLY A 78 -3.09 -10.86 12.38
CA GLY A 78 -4.39 -10.93 13.07
C GLY A 78 -4.29 -11.31 14.56
N SER A 79 -3.09 -11.59 15.06
CA SER A 79 -2.84 -12.02 16.44
C SER A 79 -2.49 -10.89 17.41
N PHE A 80 -2.27 -9.67 16.92
CA PHE A 80 -2.00 -8.51 17.77
C PHE A 80 -3.29 -7.87 18.25
N ASP A 81 -3.65 -8.14 19.49
CA ASP A 81 -4.77 -7.50 20.17
C ASP A 81 -4.30 -6.24 20.91
N LEU A 82 -5.04 -5.14 20.73
CA LEU A 82 -4.73 -3.85 21.36
C LEU A 82 -5.25 -3.78 22.78
N PHE A 83 -6.49 -4.23 23.00
CA PHE A 83 -7.19 -4.20 24.29
C PHE A 83 -8.49 -4.99 24.26
N ASP A 84 -8.93 -5.41 25.44
CA ASP A 84 -10.25 -5.97 25.68
C ASP A 84 -11.15 -5.00 26.45
N SER A 85 -12.36 -4.78 25.96
CA SER A 85 -13.39 -4.02 26.68
C SER A 85 -13.75 -4.70 28.01
N GLY A 86 -13.96 -3.91 29.07
CA GLY A 86 -14.23 -4.38 30.42
C GLY A 86 -12.97 -4.79 31.20
N THR A 87 -11.78 -4.57 30.65
CA THR A 87 -10.50 -4.77 31.35
C THR A 87 -9.84 -3.44 31.69
N SER A 88 -8.95 -3.43 32.69
CA SER A 88 -8.12 -2.24 32.96
C SER A 88 -7.17 -1.99 31.80
N ALA A 89 -6.97 -0.72 31.45
CA ALA A 89 -6.05 -0.35 30.38
C ALA A 89 -4.61 -0.79 30.72
N GLY A 90 -3.92 -1.34 29.73
CA GLY A 90 -2.47 -1.53 29.83
C GLY A 90 -1.74 -0.21 29.56
N ALA A 91 -0.49 -0.12 29.99
CA ALA A 91 0.33 1.10 29.89
C ALA A 91 0.41 1.70 28.47
N ALA A 92 0.33 0.87 27.42
CA ALA A 92 0.34 1.36 26.04
C ALA A 92 -0.96 2.08 25.64
N ILE A 93 -2.12 1.61 26.16
CA ILE A 93 -3.42 2.25 25.92
C ILE A 93 -3.57 3.48 26.80
N GLU A 94 -3.15 3.42 28.05
CA GLU A 94 -3.11 4.57 28.97
C GLU A 94 -2.31 5.73 28.37
N ALA A 95 -1.05 5.49 27.96
CA ALA A 95 -0.21 6.52 27.33
C ALA A 95 -0.78 7.07 26.02
N LEU A 96 -1.44 6.22 25.22
CA LEU A 96 -2.11 6.64 23.99
C LEU A 96 -3.34 7.50 24.30
N ALA A 97 -4.14 7.08 25.28
CA ALA A 97 -5.42 7.69 25.63
C ALA A 97 -5.25 9.00 26.38
N GLU A 98 -4.22 9.17 27.20
CA GLU A 98 -4.01 10.39 28.00
C GLU A 98 -3.13 11.43 27.30
N LEU A 99 -2.14 10.98 26.53
CA LEU A 99 -1.12 11.86 25.98
C LEU A 99 -1.00 11.78 24.45
N GLY A 100 -1.76 10.89 23.80
CA GLY A 100 -1.59 10.60 22.38
C GLY A 100 -0.23 9.98 22.05
N ASP A 101 0.45 9.38 23.04
CA ASP A 101 1.75 8.74 22.85
C ASP A 101 1.60 7.26 22.48
N SER A 102 2.02 6.93 21.26
CA SER A 102 2.02 5.55 20.74
C SER A 102 3.37 4.85 20.86
N SER A 103 4.35 5.42 21.57
CA SER A 103 5.70 4.86 21.70
C SER A 103 5.72 3.47 22.37
N LEU A 104 4.93 3.29 23.44
CA LEU A 104 4.77 2.00 24.12
C LEU A 104 4.01 0.99 23.26
N LEU A 105 3.05 1.48 22.47
CA LEU A 105 2.29 0.66 21.54
C LEU A 105 3.20 0.14 20.42
N HIS A 106 4.02 1.00 19.79
CA HIS A 106 5.05 0.60 18.82
C HIS A 106 6.02 -0.44 19.40
N SER A 107 6.50 -0.22 20.63
CA SER A 107 7.43 -1.12 21.30
C SER A 107 6.81 -2.51 21.56
N SER A 108 5.55 -2.55 21.98
CA SER A 108 4.79 -3.79 22.14
C SER A 108 4.57 -4.45 20.77
N PHE A 109 4.12 -3.70 19.77
CA PHE A 109 3.81 -4.19 18.43
C PHE A 109 5.02 -4.86 17.79
N THR A 110 6.19 -4.20 17.77
CA THR A 110 7.40 -4.78 17.19
C THR A 110 7.90 -6.02 17.92
N THR A 111 7.55 -6.19 19.20
CA THR A 111 7.86 -7.39 19.98
C THR A 111 6.93 -8.56 19.61
N TRP A 112 5.62 -8.31 19.52
CA TRP A 112 4.61 -9.34 19.26
C TRP A 112 4.42 -9.65 17.77
N GLN A 113 4.71 -8.69 16.90
CA GLN A 113 4.58 -8.75 15.45
C GLN A 113 5.91 -8.37 14.77
N PRO A 114 6.98 -9.18 14.94
CA PRO A 114 8.30 -8.87 14.37
C PRO A 114 8.32 -8.83 12.83
N LEU A 115 7.30 -9.42 12.18
CA LEU A 115 7.09 -9.38 10.73
C LEU A 115 5.95 -8.44 10.32
N GLY A 116 5.31 -7.78 11.29
CA GLY A 116 4.35 -6.73 11.04
C GLY A 116 5.02 -5.44 10.58
N ALA A 117 4.22 -4.46 10.21
CA ALA A 117 4.68 -3.10 9.96
C ALA A 117 3.80 -2.13 10.73
N ASP A 118 4.36 -1.03 11.22
CA ASP A 118 3.57 0.04 11.82
C ASP A 118 4.04 1.43 11.38
N PHE A 119 3.16 2.40 11.54
CA PHE A 119 3.40 3.77 11.13
C PHE A 119 2.61 4.76 11.99
N VAL A 120 3.25 5.83 12.43
CA VAL A 120 2.57 6.94 13.13
C VAL A 120 2.37 8.10 12.18
N LEU A 121 1.14 8.26 11.72
CA LEU A 121 0.76 9.35 10.83
C LEU A 121 0.52 10.62 11.64
N LYS A 122 1.29 11.67 11.35
CA LYS A 122 1.18 13.00 11.96
C LYS A 122 0.59 14.00 10.96
N ASN A 123 -0.25 14.93 11.44
CA ASN A 123 -0.63 16.09 10.66
C ASN A 123 0.43 17.19 10.82
N ALA A 124 1.39 17.28 9.88
CA ALA A 124 2.49 18.24 9.95
C ALA A 124 2.09 19.73 10.07
N GLY A 125 0.85 20.08 9.68
CA GLY A 125 0.30 21.44 9.86
C GLY A 125 -0.60 21.59 11.08
N GLY A 126 -0.72 20.55 11.90
CA GLY A 126 -1.56 20.51 13.09
C GLY A 126 -0.85 21.08 14.33
N PRO A 127 -1.62 21.49 15.35
CA PRO A 127 -1.07 21.96 16.61
C PRO A 127 -0.36 20.83 17.39
N GLY A 128 0.49 21.21 18.35
CA GLY A 128 1.16 20.29 19.26
C GLY A 128 1.98 19.22 18.54
N PRO A 129 1.79 17.92 18.84
CA PRO A 129 2.55 16.82 18.22
C PRO A 129 2.15 16.51 16.76
N GLY A 130 1.37 17.40 16.12
CA GLY A 130 0.79 17.21 14.80
C GLY A 130 -0.62 16.63 14.86
N LEU A 131 -1.48 17.22 15.70
CA LEU A 131 -2.88 16.82 15.86
C LEU A 131 -3.67 16.97 14.55
N PHE A 132 -4.55 16.02 14.28
CA PHE A 132 -5.55 16.14 13.22
C PHE A 132 -6.68 17.06 13.69
N THR A 133 -6.68 18.28 13.15
CA THR A 133 -7.77 19.24 13.37
C THR A 133 -9.04 18.80 12.64
N PRO A 134 -10.23 19.27 13.06
CA PRO A 134 -11.46 19.08 12.32
C PRO A 134 -11.29 19.38 10.81
N GLY A 135 -11.72 18.44 9.96
CA GLY A 135 -11.61 18.51 8.49
C GLY A 135 -10.22 18.18 7.90
N SER A 136 -9.19 17.98 8.72
CA SER A 136 -7.85 17.64 8.22
C SER A 136 -7.77 16.22 7.66
N THR A 137 -6.91 16.04 6.66
CA THR A 137 -6.64 14.74 6.03
C THR A 137 -5.15 14.57 5.74
N ARG A 138 -4.64 13.36 5.94
CA ARG A 138 -3.28 12.97 5.55
C ARG A 138 -3.26 11.54 5.05
N SER A 139 -2.27 11.24 4.23
CA SER A 139 -2.06 9.92 3.68
C SER A 139 -0.58 9.53 3.76
N PHE A 140 -0.34 8.23 3.74
CA PHE A 140 0.97 7.62 3.54
C PHE A 140 0.83 6.38 2.67
N VAL A 141 1.95 5.93 2.11
CA VAL A 141 2.02 4.75 1.26
C VAL A 141 2.95 3.73 1.91
N LEU A 142 2.59 2.46 1.82
CA LEU A 142 3.44 1.35 2.21
C LEU A 142 3.19 0.12 1.34
N ASP A 143 4.18 -0.77 1.31
CA ASP A 143 4.10 -2.09 0.71
C ASP A 143 3.66 -3.10 1.76
N LEU A 144 2.59 -3.85 1.46
CA LEU A 144 2.03 -4.85 2.36
C LEU A 144 2.17 -6.28 1.83
N ASP A 145 2.79 -7.15 2.61
CA ASP A 145 2.84 -8.59 2.34
C ASP A 145 1.54 -9.27 2.83
N PRO A 146 0.71 -9.83 1.94
CA PRO A 146 -0.53 -10.50 2.31
C PRO A 146 -0.35 -11.77 3.15
N GLY A 147 0.85 -12.34 3.22
CA GLY A 147 1.16 -13.45 4.12
C GLY A 147 1.47 -13.01 5.56
N LEU A 148 1.88 -11.76 5.76
CA LEU A 148 2.35 -11.24 7.05
C LEU A 148 1.44 -10.16 7.64
N GLN A 149 0.81 -9.36 6.78
CA GLN A 149 0.16 -8.09 7.13
C GLN A 149 -1.28 -8.06 6.57
N ARG A 150 -2.07 -9.02 7.03
CA ARG A 150 -3.43 -9.29 6.54
C ARG A 150 -4.48 -8.34 7.08
N TYR A 151 -4.25 -7.81 8.27
CA TYR A 151 -5.19 -6.97 9.00
C TYR A 151 -4.55 -5.64 9.37
N LEU A 152 -5.42 -4.62 9.47
CA LEU A 152 -5.08 -3.30 9.96
C LEU A 152 -5.63 -3.12 11.38
N SER A 153 -4.81 -2.57 12.26
CA SER A 153 -5.25 -1.96 13.52
C SER A 153 -4.83 -0.49 13.59
N PHE A 154 -5.55 0.32 14.35
CA PHE A 154 -5.25 1.73 14.52
C PHE A 154 -5.50 2.19 15.96
N GLY A 155 -4.87 3.31 16.32
CA GLY A 155 -5.00 3.93 17.64
C GLY A 155 -4.71 5.43 17.61
N ALA A 156 -5.57 6.25 18.23
CA ALA A 156 -5.31 7.67 18.47
C ALA A 156 -6.14 8.20 19.64
N MET A 157 -5.60 9.17 20.38
CA MET A 157 -6.39 9.97 21.34
C MET A 157 -7.43 10.81 20.62
N VAL A 158 -8.57 11.03 21.26
CA VAL A 158 -9.57 12.05 20.93
C VAL A 158 -9.35 13.23 21.87
N VAL A 159 -9.16 14.44 21.33
CA VAL A 159 -8.87 15.61 22.17
C VAL A 159 -9.80 16.81 21.89
N PRO A 160 -10.11 17.62 22.91
CA PRO A 160 -9.75 17.42 24.32
C PRO A 160 -10.48 16.23 24.96
N SER A 161 -9.79 15.60 25.91
CA SER A 161 -10.34 14.61 26.84
C SER A 161 -9.24 14.26 27.86
N ASN A 162 -9.62 13.60 28.96
CA ASN A 162 -8.67 12.97 29.87
C ASN A 162 -8.06 11.73 29.26
N ASP A 163 -8.89 10.77 28.85
CA ASP A 163 -8.42 9.45 28.43
C ASP A 163 -9.31 8.83 27.32
N SER A 164 -9.92 9.67 26.48
CA SER A 164 -10.74 9.18 25.36
C SER A 164 -9.91 8.88 24.13
N PHE A 165 -10.15 7.73 23.50
CA PHE A 165 -9.39 7.28 22.33
C PHE A 165 -10.24 6.55 21.29
N ILE A 166 -9.68 6.41 20.09
CA ILE A 166 -10.24 5.60 19.00
C ILE A 166 -9.27 4.47 18.68
N ALA A 167 -9.80 3.26 18.57
CA ALA A 167 -9.06 2.08 18.16
C ALA A 167 -10.04 0.94 17.80
N ASN A 168 -9.58 -0.03 17.02
CA ASN A 168 -10.33 -1.28 16.79
C ASN A 168 -10.01 -2.29 17.89
N ALA A 169 -11.02 -2.66 18.69
CA ALA A 169 -10.87 -3.71 19.71
C ALA A 169 -10.67 -5.10 19.08
N ASN A 170 -11.35 -5.40 17.97
CA ASN A 170 -11.17 -6.69 17.30
C ASN A 170 -10.03 -6.60 16.27
N PRO A 171 -8.94 -7.39 16.42
CA PRO A 171 -7.79 -7.36 15.50
C PRO A 171 -8.11 -7.89 14.11
N LEU A 172 -9.23 -8.59 13.93
CA LEU A 172 -9.68 -9.14 12.64
C LEU A 172 -10.72 -8.24 11.94
N ALA A 173 -11.12 -7.13 12.55
CA ALA A 173 -12.22 -6.30 12.05
C ALA A 173 -11.92 -5.57 10.73
N MET A 174 -10.65 -5.29 10.44
CA MET A 174 -10.22 -4.55 9.26
C MET A 174 -9.26 -5.41 8.43
N ALA A 175 -9.80 -6.42 7.76
CA ALA A 175 -9.05 -7.25 6.82
C ALA A 175 -8.68 -6.45 5.55
N LEU A 176 -7.43 -6.54 5.12
CA LEU A 176 -6.93 -5.96 3.88
C LEU A 176 -6.84 -7.00 2.76
N PHE A 177 -6.64 -8.26 3.13
CA PHE A 177 -6.51 -9.39 2.21
C PHE A 177 -7.44 -10.54 2.62
N ASP A 178 -7.92 -11.30 1.64
CA ASP A 178 -8.68 -12.52 1.90
C ASP A 178 -7.80 -13.66 2.44
N GLY A 179 -8.39 -14.82 2.73
CA GLY A 179 -7.66 -16.00 3.21
C GLY A 179 -6.72 -16.64 2.18
N MET A 180 -6.80 -16.23 0.91
CA MET A 180 -5.91 -16.67 -0.16
C MET A 180 -4.82 -15.63 -0.46
N GLY A 181 -4.81 -14.49 0.24
CA GLY A 181 -3.84 -13.40 0.06
C GLY A 181 -4.20 -12.43 -1.07
N ASN A 182 -5.42 -12.45 -1.60
CA ASN A 182 -5.86 -11.45 -2.57
C ASN A 182 -6.25 -10.15 -1.86
N PHE A 183 -5.80 -9.02 -2.38
CA PHE A 183 -6.18 -7.71 -1.85
C PHE A 183 -7.68 -7.49 -2.04
N LEU A 184 -8.36 -7.05 -0.98
CA LEU A 184 -9.82 -6.85 -0.96
C LEU A 184 -10.25 -5.57 -1.71
N GLY A 185 -9.31 -4.81 -2.27
CA GLY A 185 -9.56 -3.59 -3.03
C GLY A 185 -9.69 -2.36 -2.15
N SER A 186 -10.23 -1.28 -2.73
CA SER A 186 -10.42 -0.03 -1.99
C SER A 186 -11.45 -0.20 -0.87
N GLN A 187 -11.08 0.21 0.34
CA GLN A 187 -11.92 0.13 1.53
C GLN A 187 -12.02 1.48 2.22
N SER A 188 -13.13 1.72 2.91
CA SER A 188 -13.39 2.98 3.62
C SER A 188 -14.26 2.70 4.84
N TRP A 189 -13.68 2.89 6.03
CA TRP A 189 -14.39 2.80 7.30
C TRP A 189 -14.63 4.19 7.84
N THR A 190 -15.89 4.52 8.12
CA THR A 190 -16.28 5.79 8.74
C THR A 190 -16.87 5.49 10.11
N PHE A 191 -16.36 6.16 11.12
CA PHE A 191 -16.71 5.95 12.52
C PHE A 191 -17.36 7.21 13.07
N THR A 192 -18.22 7.05 14.08
CA THR A 192 -18.92 8.16 14.75
C THR A 192 -18.40 8.30 16.18
N GLY A 193 -18.95 9.25 16.95
CA GLY A 193 -18.64 9.36 18.38
C GLY A 193 -18.98 8.11 19.19
N ALA A 194 -19.88 7.24 18.69
CA ALA A 194 -20.23 5.98 19.35
C ALA A 194 -19.13 4.90 19.23
N SER A 195 -18.04 5.19 18.52
CA SER A 195 -16.87 4.31 18.39
C SER A 195 -15.68 4.77 19.24
N VAL A 196 -15.88 5.80 20.07
CA VAL A 196 -14.87 6.30 20.99
C VAL A 196 -14.89 5.45 22.25
N TRP A 197 -13.69 5.16 22.75
CA TRP A 197 -13.44 4.44 23.98
C TRP A 197 -12.99 5.41 25.06
N ASP A 198 -13.37 5.10 26.28
CA ASP A 198 -12.84 5.69 27.51
C ASP A 198 -11.91 4.63 28.12
N ALA A 199 -10.67 5.01 28.47
CA ALA A 199 -9.69 4.07 28.99
C ALA A 199 -9.97 3.64 30.44
N GLY A 200 -10.76 4.43 31.16
CA GLY A 200 -11.03 4.28 32.58
C GLY A 200 -9.81 4.53 33.45
N THR A 201 -8.82 5.28 32.95
CA THR A 201 -7.58 5.56 33.69
C THR A 201 -7.69 6.86 34.47
N GLU A 202 -8.39 7.87 33.94
CA GLU A 202 -8.55 9.18 34.56
C GLU A 202 -10.02 9.62 34.70
N VAL A 203 -10.33 10.33 35.79
CA VAL A 203 -11.64 10.97 35.97
C VAL A 203 -11.80 12.13 34.99
N ASN A 204 -12.79 12.03 34.11
CA ASN A 204 -13.18 13.07 33.16
C ASN A 204 -13.42 14.44 33.84
N SER A 205 -12.54 15.41 33.55
CA SER A 205 -12.56 16.76 34.12
C SER A 205 -11.87 17.77 33.18
N PRO A 206 -12.60 18.76 32.63
CA PRO A 206 -12.01 19.75 31.71
C PRO A 206 -10.99 20.68 32.39
N SER A 207 -10.85 20.62 33.72
CA SER A 207 -9.92 21.44 34.49
C SER A 207 -8.77 20.65 35.12
N ASN A 208 -8.73 19.33 34.95
CA ASN A 208 -7.68 18.50 35.53
C ASN A 208 -7.40 17.26 34.66
N GLY A 209 -6.18 17.11 34.14
CA GLY A 209 -5.78 15.97 33.30
C GLY A 209 -6.25 16.02 31.84
N ALA A 210 -7.33 16.74 31.52
CA ALA A 210 -7.82 16.82 30.16
C ALA A 210 -6.79 17.43 29.18
N ALA A 211 -6.27 16.60 28.28
CA ALA A 211 -5.28 17.03 27.31
C ALA A 211 -5.88 18.03 26.32
N PHE A 212 -5.03 18.92 25.82
CA PHE A 212 -5.38 19.91 24.80
C PHE A 212 -6.44 20.94 25.23
N ILE A 213 -6.63 21.14 26.53
CA ILE A 213 -7.29 22.33 27.10
C ILE A 213 -6.22 23.34 27.53
N ALA A 214 -6.41 24.61 27.18
CA ALA A 214 -5.46 25.67 27.50
C ALA A 214 -5.34 25.86 29.01
N GLY A 215 -4.12 25.72 29.54
CA GLY A 215 -3.81 25.90 30.95
C GLY A 215 -4.03 24.65 31.82
N VAL A 216 -4.41 23.52 31.23
CA VAL A 216 -4.51 22.23 31.92
C VAL A 216 -3.24 21.42 31.63
N ASP A 217 -2.70 20.79 32.68
CA ASP A 217 -1.60 19.83 32.56
C ASP A 217 -2.19 18.43 32.43
N ALA A 218 -1.90 17.77 31.31
CA ALA A 218 -2.42 16.44 30.97
C ALA A 218 -1.76 15.31 31.78
N THR A 219 -0.73 15.61 32.57
CA THR A 219 -0.02 14.60 33.40
C THR A 219 -0.49 14.56 34.85
N LEU A 220 -1.52 15.36 35.18
CA LEU A 220 -1.99 15.57 36.55
C LEU A 220 -3.46 15.13 36.75
N GLY A 221 -4.02 14.30 35.87
CA GLY A 221 -5.37 13.81 36.06
C GLY A 221 -5.51 12.95 37.33
N GLU A 222 -6.76 12.84 37.81
CA GLU A 222 -7.06 12.00 38.97
C GLU A 222 -7.34 10.57 38.49
N ASP A 223 -6.67 9.58 39.07
CA ASP A 223 -6.93 8.17 38.76
C ASP A 223 -8.43 7.80 38.93
N GLU A 224 -9.05 7.23 37.89
CA GLU A 224 -10.40 6.63 38.00
C GLU A 224 -10.34 5.17 38.48
N LYS A 225 -9.31 4.43 38.04
CA LYS A 225 -9.16 2.97 38.27
C LYS A 225 -10.37 2.18 37.74
N GLY A 226 -10.91 2.64 36.63
CA GLY A 226 -11.97 2.01 35.87
C GLY A 226 -11.45 0.93 34.91
N THR A 227 -12.27 0.68 33.91
CA THR A 227 -12.01 -0.29 32.84
C THR A 227 -12.37 0.32 31.50
N ILE A 228 -11.71 -0.15 30.44
CA ILE A 228 -11.99 0.29 29.08
C ILE A 228 -13.45 0.01 28.74
N HIS A 229 -14.16 1.03 28.26
CA HIS A 229 -15.54 0.90 27.80
C HIS A 229 -15.85 1.94 26.72
N LEU A 230 -17.00 1.81 26.05
CA LEU A 230 -17.40 2.81 25.07
C LEU A 230 -17.76 4.12 25.79
N GLN A 231 -17.15 5.21 25.34
CA GLN A 231 -17.40 6.55 25.84
C GLN A 231 -18.85 6.94 25.52
N PRO A 232 -19.67 7.35 26.50
CA PRO A 232 -21.01 7.86 26.22
C PRO A 232 -20.96 9.07 25.27
N LEU A 233 -21.99 9.25 24.45
CA LEU A 233 -22.02 10.39 23.51
C LEU A 233 -22.01 11.76 24.20
N ASN A 234 -22.36 11.82 25.48
CA ASN A 234 -22.27 13.02 26.31
C ASN A 234 -21.02 13.03 27.23
N GLY A 235 -20.13 12.03 27.12
CA GLY A 235 -18.97 11.87 27.99
C GLY A 235 -17.98 13.03 27.89
N LEU A 236 -17.94 13.71 26.74
CA LEU A 236 -17.07 14.88 26.49
C LEU A 236 -17.85 16.21 26.45
N ASP A 237 -19.10 16.25 26.93
CA ASP A 237 -19.90 17.49 26.93
C ASP A 237 -19.34 18.54 27.92
N ALA A 238 -18.59 18.10 28.94
CA ALA A 238 -17.93 19.00 29.89
C ALA A 238 -16.81 19.85 29.24
N ASP A 239 -16.28 19.41 28.10
CA ASP A 239 -15.24 20.12 27.35
C ASP A 239 -15.81 21.21 26.42
N LEU A 240 -17.14 21.27 26.27
CA LEU A 240 -17.79 22.31 25.47
C LEU A 240 -17.55 23.70 26.06
N GLY A 241 -17.13 24.63 25.21
CA GLY A 241 -16.76 25.99 25.60
C GLY A 241 -15.32 26.13 26.08
N GLN A 242 -14.59 25.03 26.27
CA GLN A 242 -13.17 25.07 26.60
C GLN A 242 -12.35 25.58 25.41
N THR A 243 -11.24 26.24 25.72
CA THR A 243 -10.34 26.79 24.70
C THR A 243 -9.11 25.91 24.60
N THR A 244 -8.73 25.52 23.38
CA THR A 244 -7.50 24.76 23.14
C THR A 244 -6.26 25.66 23.25
N PRO A 245 -5.04 25.11 23.44
CA PRO A 245 -3.81 25.90 23.39
C PRO A 245 -3.62 26.71 22.10
N ALA A 246 -4.25 26.30 21.00
CA ALA A 246 -4.27 27.03 19.72
C ALA A 246 -5.29 28.18 19.67
N GLY A 247 -6.00 28.46 20.77
CA GLY A 247 -7.01 29.53 20.87
C GLY A 247 -8.36 29.20 20.24
N THR A 248 -8.62 27.93 19.91
CA THR A 248 -9.91 27.51 19.33
C THR A 248 -10.85 27.08 20.43
N VAL A 249 -12.11 27.53 20.39
CA VAL A 249 -13.15 27.09 21.32
C VAL A 249 -13.79 25.80 20.81
N ILE A 250 -13.86 24.78 21.66
CA ILE A 250 -14.58 23.54 21.35
C ILE A 250 -16.07 23.81 21.45
N GLY A 251 -16.77 23.65 20.33
CA GLY A 251 -18.21 23.90 20.23
C GLY A 251 -19.02 22.65 19.93
N ARG A 252 -18.37 21.50 19.72
CA ARG A 252 -19.05 20.22 19.51
C ARG A 252 -18.24 19.04 20.07
N ALA A 253 -18.89 18.23 20.88
CA ALA A 253 -18.33 17.00 21.45
C ALA A 253 -18.73 15.79 20.60
N LEU A 254 -18.85 14.61 21.23
CA LEU A 254 -19.25 13.38 20.57
C LEU A 254 -20.70 13.45 20.08
N THR A 255 -20.94 12.90 18.89
CA THR A 255 -22.28 12.80 18.30
C THR A 255 -22.38 11.53 17.46
N THR A 256 -23.57 11.28 16.91
CA THR A 256 -23.77 10.25 15.90
C THR A 256 -23.29 10.64 14.50
N ASP A 257 -22.85 11.89 14.30
CA ASP A 257 -22.25 12.29 13.02
C ASP A 257 -20.87 11.62 12.84
N PRO A 258 -20.40 11.47 11.59
CA PRO A 258 -19.05 10.97 11.33
C PRO A 258 -17.97 11.77 12.08
N LEU A 259 -17.13 11.06 12.84
CA LEU A 259 -16.02 11.62 13.60
C LEU A 259 -14.70 11.50 12.84
N PHE A 260 -14.41 10.34 12.25
CA PHE A 260 -13.23 10.13 11.42
C PHE A 260 -13.45 9.06 10.37
N ARG A 261 -12.54 9.01 9.39
CA ARG A 261 -12.53 8.00 8.35
C ARG A 261 -11.11 7.51 8.09
N ILE A 262 -11.01 6.19 7.92
CA ILE A 262 -9.81 5.51 7.42
C ILE A 262 -10.14 4.96 6.04
N GLN A 263 -9.29 5.24 5.05
CA GLN A 263 -9.42 4.70 3.71
C GLN A 263 -8.13 3.98 3.30
N VAL A 264 -8.29 2.88 2.59
CA VAL A 264 -7.21 2.12 1.98
C VAL A 264 -7.50 2.04 0.50
N THR A 265 -6.55 2.43 -0.34
CA THR A 265 -6.68 2.36 -1.80
C THR A 265 -5.41 1.76 -2.40
N PRO A 266 -5.51 0.90 -3.42
CA PRO A 266 -4.33 0.43 -4.12
C PRO A 266 -3.65 1.61 -4.81
N VAL A 267 -2.32 1.66 -4.78
CA VAL A 267 -1.57 2.61 -5.61
C VAL A 267 -1.50 2.03 -7.02
N PRO A 268 -1.92 2.75 -8.07
CA PRO A 268 -1.83 2.23 -9.43
C PRO A 268 -0.38 2.01 -9.82
N GLU A 269 -0.03 0.75 -10.10
CA GLU A 269 1.26 0.39 -10.69
C GLU A 269 1.45 1.17 -12.00
N PRO A 270 2.60 1.86 -12.22
CA PRO A 270 2.88 2.55 -13.48
C PRO A 270 2.92 1.62 -14.73
N GLY A 271 2.81 0.31 -14.55
CA GLY A 271 3.23 -0.71 -15.50
C GLY A 271 2.37 -0.91 -16.75
N THR A 272 1.05 -0.73 -16.69
CA THR A 272 0.21 -1.12 -17.84
C THR A 272 0.31 -0.12 -19.00
N TYR A 273 0.36 1.18 -18.70
CA TYR A 273 0.51 2.22 -19.73
C TYR A 273 1.94 2.32 -20.25
N GLY A 274 2.94 2.09 -19.39
CA GLY A 274 4.35 2.07 -19.78
C GLY A 274 4.69 0.93 -20.76
N LEU A 275 4.22 -0.30 -20.48
CA LEU A 275 4.45 -1.44 -21.37
C LEU A 275 3.68 -1.31 -22.69
N LEU A 276 2.41 -0.87 -22.65
CA LEU A 276 1.63 -0.65 -23.87
C LEU A 276 2.24 0.47 -24.73
N GLY A 277 2.74 1.54 -24.11
CA GLY A 277 3.46 2.62 -24.79
C GLY A 277 4.76 2.13 -25.44
N ALA A 278 5.57 1.34 -24.73
CA ALA A 278 6.81 0.77 -25.25
C ALA A 278 6.57 -0.22 -26.41
N LEU A 279 5.55 -1.07 -26.31
CA LEU A 279 5.14 -1.99 -27.38
C LEU A 279 4.63 -1.23 -28.61
N ALA A 280 3.83 -0.18 -28.43
CA ALA A 280 3.35 0.66 -29.52
C ALA A 280 4.49 1.41 -30.23
N LEU A 281 5.46 1.95 -29.48
CA LEU A 281 6.67 2.57 -30.03
C LEU A 281 7.54 1.56 -30.79
N GLY A 282 7.75 0.37 -30.25
CA GLY A 282 8.47 -0.72 -30.91
C GLY A 282 7.82 -1.14 -32.23
N ALA A 283 6.49 -1.28 -32.25
CA ALA A 283 5.73 -1.59 -33.46
C ALA A 283 5.83 -0.47 -34.52
N LEU A 284 5.79 0.80 -34.09
CA LEU A 284 5.94 1.95 -34.99
C LEU A 284 7.34 2.03 -35.63
N MET A 285 8.38 1.73 -34.85
CA MET A 285 9.76 1.70 -35.34
C MET A 285 9.99 0.56 -36.35
N LEU A 286 9.41 -0.62 -36.09
CA LEU A 286 9.45 -1.76 -37.02
C LEU A 286 8.66 -1.51 -38.31
N ALA A 287 7.53 -0.81 -38.24
CA ALA A 287 6.78 -0.41 -39.42
C ALA A 287 7.58 0.61 -40.28
N ARG A 288 8.26 1.56 -39.64
CA ARG A 288 9.10 2.55 -40.32
C ARG A 288 10.34 1.95 -40.99
N SER A 289 11.00 0.97 -40.37
CA SER A 289 12.16 0.31 -40.96
C SER A 289 11.79 -0.53 -42.19
N ARG A 290 10.63 -1.21 -42.16
CA ARG A 290 10.07 -1.93 -43.32
C ARG A 290 9.73 -1.01 -44.49
N GLY A 291 9.21 0.19 -44.20
CA GLY A 291 8.93 1.20 -45.22
C GLY A 291 10.18 1.70 -45.95
N ARG A 292 11.28 1.97 -45.21
CA ARG A 292 12.55 2.44 -45.79
C ARG A 292 13.20 1.41 -46.71
N ASN A 293 13.20 0.13 -46.29
CA ASN A 293 13.76 -0.95 -47.10
C ASN A 293 12.99 -1.15 -48.43
N ALA A 294 11.67 -0.93 -48.44
CA ALA A 294 10.86 -0.99 -49.65
C ALA A 294 11.14 0.17 -50.62
N THR A 295 11.43 1.36 -50.09
CA THR A 295 11.82 2.54 -50.89
C THR A 295 13.21 2.37 -51.50
N ASP A 296 14.17 1.86 -50.74
CA ASP A 296 15.54 1.63 -51.23
C ASP A 296 15.62 0.56 -52.31
N GLN A 297 14.82 -0.52 -52.20
CA GLN A 297 14.71 -1.52 -53.27
C GLN A 297 14.08 -0.96 -54.55
N ARG A 298 13.07 -0.10 -54.44
CA ARG A 298 12.47 0.59 -55.61
C ARG A 298 13.44 1.54 -56.29
N ASN A 299 14.20 2.32 -55.52
CA ASN A 299 15.19 3.25 -56.06
C ASN A 299 16.36 2.52 -56.74
N SER A 300 16.79 1.40 -56.16
CA SER A 300 17.85 0.56 -56.76
C SER A 300 17.40 -0.06 -58.10
N ALA A 301 16.15 -0.52 -58.20
CA ALA A 301 15.58 -1.04 -59.44
C ALA A 301 15.44 0.05 -60.54
N LEU A 302 15.07 1.27 -60.17
CA LEU A 302 14.99 2.42 -61.07
C LEU A 302 16.36 2.87 -61.62
N ILE A 303 17.40 2.80 -60.79
CA ILE A 303 18.78 3.15 -61.19
C ILE A 303 19.34 2.09 -62.16
N GLN A 304 19.11 0.80 -61.89
CA GLN A 304 19.50 -0.27 -62.82
C GLN A 304 18.79 -0.18 -64.17
N SER A 305 17.49 0.16 -64.18
CA SER A 305 16.71 0.40 -65.40
C SER A 305 17.22 1.58 -66.23
N ARG A 306 17.72 2.65 -65.59
CA ARG A 306 18.28 3.81 -66.29
C ARG A 306 19.66 3.55 -66.90
N ASN A 307 20.47 2.70 -66.28
CA ASN A 307 21.79 2.35 -66.80
C ASN A 307 21.72 1.35 -67.97
N SER A 308 20.69 0.50 -68.06
CA SER A 308 20.48 -0.41 -69.20
C SER A 308 19.93 0.28 -70.46
N LEU A 309 19.53 1.55 -70.36
CA LEU A 309 19.01 2.36 -71.48
C LEU A 309 20.08 3.30 -72.08
N ARG A 310 21.31 3.29 -71.54
CA ARG A 310 22.44 4.11 -71.99
C ARG A 310 23.61 3.30 -72.58
N SER A 311 23.42 1.99 -72.77
CA SER A 311 24.31 1.09 -73.52
C SER A 311 23.62 0.65 -74.80
#